data_AF-A0A6L5XX87-F1
#
_entry.id   AF-A0A6L5XX87-F1
#
_cell.length_a   1.000
_cell.length_b   1.000
_cell.length_c   1.000
_cell.angle_alpha   90.00
_cell.angle_beta   90.00
_cell.angle_gamma   90.00
#
_symmetry.space_group_name_H-M   'P 1'
#
loop_
_entity.id
_entity.type
_entity.pdbx_description
1 polymer ?
#
loop_
_entity_poly.entity_id
_entity_poly.type
_entity_poly.pdbx_seq_one_letter_code
_entity_poly.pdbx_strand_id
1 'polypeptide(L)'
;MKKWINTFLYGDKKTIFFIISVFCGTVATISFAVAAVMKLSLLYGAISVLVGVITGILLQNYTLQDKVDNFDSNEEKEKVTEALTLLSEPVIEETKKKEIEFRKPADQRKSEETIYDNYGEKELEQLFRKYKVKQEYRKIMIDSCACFRIRQCPAYIWKNKKCLSILLIEEKPRFLSIPLKEIKDIYYERGVLVKNKDDYEEMKKPSYIASLFSPYLPNYYEKIHEEQKRKYKNLYVIGPKLKVTNTSARNLFDILELEFSVEDKIMESTRISPYFKLAYKSNILLQDRVIDLEEYRQRIRMIVTAIAEDEEEYEFHRLIEQFVEAKLITAEYGDYYKEKRKEYHITAEEMLKNQTIRDGKIR
;
A
#
# COMPACT_ATOMS: atom_id res chain seq x y z
N MET A 1 3.66 34.69 -27.20
CA MET A 1 4.24 33.63 -28.09
C MET A 1 5.50 32.96 -27.55
N LYS A 2 6.44 33.65 -26.88
CA LYS A 2 7.68 33.02 -26.34
C LYS A 2 7.49 31.94 -25.27
N LYS A 3 6.40 31.95 -24.48
CA LYS A 3 6.08 30.87 -23.51
C LYS A 3 5.71 29.53 -24.19
N TRP A 4 4.89 29.56 -25.24
CA TRP A 4 4.44 28.34 -25.92
C TRP A 4 5.58 27.60 -26.64
N ILE A 5 6.54 28.34 -27.21
CA ILE A 5 7.70 27.76 -27.90
C ILE A 5 8.67 27.10 -26.90
N ASN A 6 8.88 27.71 -25.73
CA ASN A 6 9.73 27.13 -24.67
C ASN A 6 9.10 25.88 -24.03
N THR A 7 7.77 25.82 -23.91
CA THR A 7 7.04 24.61 -23.46
C THR A 7 7.09 23.49 -24.51
N PHE A 8 7.21 23.82 -25.80
CA PHE A 8 7.33 22.83 -26.88
C PHE A 8 8.72 22.20 -26.97
N LEU A 9 9.78 22.93 -26.60
CA LEU A 9 11.17 22.46 -26.63
C LEU A 9 11.62 21.76 -25.34
N TYR A 10 11.07 22.12 -24.18
CA TYR A 10 11.52 21.63 -22.86
C TYR A 10 10.39 21.04 -21.98
N GLY A 11 9.17 20.90 -22.49
CA GLY A 11 8.04 20.34 -21.74
C GLY A 11 8.02 18.82 -21.69
N ASP A 12 7.41 18.25 -20.64
CA ASP A 12 7.10 16.82 -20.56
C ASP A 12 6.29 16.36 -21.80
N LYS A 13 6.59 15.16 -22.32
CA LYS A 13 6.02 14.61 -23.56
C LYS A 13 4.49 14.61 -23.57
N LYS A 14 3.86 14.51 -22.39
CA LYS A 14 2.41 14.56 -22.22
C LYS A 14 1.83 15.96 -22.39
N THR A 15 2.53 17.00 -21.92
CA THR A 15 2.11 18.40 -22.04
C THR A 15 2.18 18.86 -23.49
N ILE A 16 3.23 18.45 -24.20
CA ILE A 16 3.39 18.73 -25.65
C ILE A 16 2.27 18.04 -26.46
N PHE A 17 1.99 16.77 -26.18
CA PHE A 17 0.91 16.03 -26.86
C PHE A 17 -0.47 16.64 -26.63
N PHE A 18 -0.75 17.13 -25.41
CA PHE A 18 -2.00 17.79 -25.07
C PHE A 18 -2.18 19.12 -25.82
N ILE A 19 -1.15 19.96 -25.85
CA ILE A 19 -1.17 21.25 -26.57
C ILE A 19 -1.45 21.02 -28.06
N ILE A 20 -0.77 20.04 -28.67
CA ILE A 20 -1.00 19.67 -30.08
C ILE A 20 -2.44 19.17 -30.28
N SER A 21 -2.96 18.33 -29.37
CA SER A 21 -4.32 17.80 -29.47
C SER A 21 -5.39 18.89 -29.38
N VAL A 22 -5.23 19.89 -28.50
CA VAL A 22 -6.17 21.01 -28.38
C VAL A 22 -6.09 21.90 -29.63
N PHE A 23 -4.89 22.18 -30.12
CA PHE A 23 -4.70 22.96 -31.35
C PHE A 23 -5.33 22.26 -32.56
N CYS A 24 -5.06 20.97 -32.78
CA CYS A 24 -5.68 20.21 -33.86
C CYS A 24 -7.21 20.12 -33.71
N GLY A 25 -7.73 19.95 -32.50
CA GLY A 25 -9.17 19.89 -32.24
C GLY A 25 -9.90 21.20 -32.57
N THR A 26 -9.30 22.34 -32.21
CA THR A 26 -9.87 23.67 -32.55
C THR A 26 -9.88 23.92 -34.06
N VAL A 27 -8.80 23.60 -34.77
CA VAL A 27 -8.72 23.72 -36.23
C VAL A 27 -9.74 22.80 -36.92
N ALA A 28 -9.89 21.56 -36.45
CA ALA A 28 -10.87 20.61 -36.96
C ALA A 28 -12.31 21.10 -36.76
N THR A 29 -12.62 21.65 -35.58
CA THR A 29 -13.95 22.19 -35.26
C THR A 29 -14.36 23.29 -36.25
N ILE A 30 -13.46 24.23 -36.52
CA ILE A 30 -13.69 25.35 -37.44
C ILE A 30 -13.83 24.86 -38.88
N SER A 31 -12.96 23.95 -39.32
CA SER A 31 -13.01 23.44 -40.70
C SER A 31 -14.27 22.60 -40.99
N PHE A 32 -14.76 21.81 -40.03
CA PHE A 32 -16.04 21.10 -40.18
C PHE A 32 -17.25 22.05 -40.12
N ALA A 33 -17.19 23.13 -39.32
CA ALA A 33 -18.25 24.14 -39.31
C ALA A 33 -18.37 24.86 -40.67
N VAL A 34 -17.23 25.26 -41.26
CA VAL A 34 -17.20 25.89 -42.59
C VAL A 34 -17.67 24.91 -43.67
N ALA A 35 -17.28 23.64 -43.60
CA ALA A 35 -17.74 22.61 -44.52
C ALA A 35 -19.26 22.35 -44.43
N ALA A 36 -19.85 22.47 -43.23
CA ALA A 36 -21.29 22.32 -43.02
C ALA A 36 -22.09 23.42 -43.73
N VAL A 37 -21.59 24.66 -43.68
CA VAL A 37 -22.22 25.82 -44.35
C VAL A 37 -22.09 25.70 -45.88
N MET A 38 -20.91 25.34 -46.39
CA MET A 38 -20.69 25.24 -47.84
C MET A 38 -21.43 24.06 -48.49
N LYS A 39 -21.60 22.95 -47.77
CA LYS A 39 -22.24 21.73 -48.30
C LYS A 39 -23.71 21.57 -47.88
N LEU A 40 -24.26 22.55 -47.14
CA LEU A 40 -25.62 22.54 -46.60
C LEU A 40 -26.00 21.20 -45.93
N SER A 41 -25.05 20.59 -45.22
CA SER A 41 -25.15 19.23 -44.72
C SER A 41 -25.10 19.17 -43.21
N LEU A 42 -26.18 18.68 -42.62
CA LEU A 42 -26.36 18.52 -41.17
C LEU A 42 -25.33 17.58 -40.54
N LEU A 43 -24.79 16.62 -41.30
CA LEU A 43 -23.78 15.67 -40.81
C LEU A 43 -22.46 16.36 -40.43
N TYR A 44 -21.97 17.29 -41.24
CA TYR A 44 -20.75 18.03 -40.92
C TYR A 44 -20.96 19.00 -39.74
N GLY A 45 -22.17 19.53 -39.58
CA GLY A 45 -22.56 20.32 -38.41
C GLY A 45 -22.52 19.50 -37.12
N ALA A 46 -23.09 18.29 -37.13
CA ALA A 46 -23.06 17.39 -35.98
C ALA A 46 -21.63 16.96 -35.58
N ILE A 47 -20.77 16.71 -36.56
CA ILE A 47 -19.35 16.38 -36.33
C ILE A 47 -18.60 17.56 -35.71
N SER A 48 -18.83 18.79 -36.19
CA SER A 48 -18.21 19.99 -35.62
C SER A 48 -18.59 20.18 -34.14
N VAL A 49 -19.86 20.02 -33.79
CA VAL A 49 -20.33 20.13 -32.39
C VAL A 49 -19.68 19.06 -31.50
N LEU A 50 -19.61 17.80 -31.95
CA LEU A 50 -18.97 16.72 -31.20
C LEU A 50 -17.48 17.00 -30.94
N VAL A 51 -16.72 17.41 -31.95
CA VAL A 51 -15.30 17.74 -31.80
C VAL A 51 -15.11 18.96 -30.89
N GLY A 52 -15.99 19.96 -30.97
CA GLY A 52 -15.99 21.13 -30.11
C GLY A 52 -16.23 20.78 -28.63
N VAL A 53 -17.20 19.89 -28.34
CA VAL A 53 -17.48 19.43 -26.97
C VAL A 53 -16.30 18.64 -26.39
N ILE A 54 -15.70 17.74 -27.17
CA ILE A 54 -14.52 16.97 -26.74
C ILE A 54 -13.34 17.91 -26.43
N THR A 55 -13.11 18.91 -27.29
CA THR A 55 -12.05 19.90 -27.09
C THR A 55 -12.32 20.79 -25.87
N GLY A 56 -13.59 21.16 -25.63
CA GLY A 56 -14.02 21.93 -24.46
C GLY A 56 -13.85 21.18 -23.13
N ILE A 57 -14.18 19.88 -23.09
CA ILE A 57 -13.97 19.03 -21.90
C ILE A 57 -12.48 18.90 -21.57
N LEU A 58 -11.63 18.72 -22.59
CA LEU A 58 -10.18 18.67 -22.42
C LEU A 58 -9.63 19.99 -21.87
N LEU A 59 -10.15 21.13 -22.33
CA LEU A 59 -9.76 22.45 -21.83
C LEU A 59 -10.20 22.65 -20.37
N GLN A 60 -11.44 22.28 -20.01
CA GLN A 60 -11.94 22.40 -18.64
C GLN A 60 -11.17 21.54 -17.65
N ASN A 61 -10.85 20.29 -17.99
CA ASN A 61 -10.08 19.40 -17.12
C ASN A 61 -8.68 19.96 -16.81
N TYR A 62 -8.04 20.63 -17.78
CA TYR A 62 -6.74 21.25 -17.56
C TYR A 62 -6.84 22.59 -16.82
N THR A 63 -7.86 23.40 -17.10
CA THR A 63 -8.10 24.68 -16.38
C THR A 63 -8.46 24.43 -14.92
N LEU A 64 -9.09 23.28 -14.60
CA LEU A 64 -9.32 22.84 -13.23
C LEU A 64 -8.02 22.37 -12.56
N GLN A 65 -7.11 21.75 -13.31
CA GLN A 65 -5.81 21.33 -12.78
C GLN A 65 -4.90 22.53 -12.47
N ASP A 66 -4.89 23.55 -13.33
CA ASP A 66 -4.18 24.83 -13.10
C ASP A 66 -4.80 25.68 -11.98
N LYS A 67 -6.12 25.55 -11.72
CA LYS A 67 -6.81 26.26 -10.61
C LYS A 67 -6.63 25.56 -9.26
N VAL A 68 -6.49 24.24 -9.23
CA VAL A 68 -6.24 23.47 -7.99
C VAL A 68 -4.80 23.66 -7.49
N ASP A 69 -3.85 23.91 -8.39
CA ASP A 69 -2.46 24.20 -8.02
C ASP A 69 -2.22 25.65 -7.55
N ASN A 70 -3.25 26.52 -7.55
CA ASN A 70 -3.14 27.96 -7.22
C ASN A 70 -4.25 28.51 -6.30
N PHE A 71 -4.95 27.69 -5.51
CA PHE A 71 -5.89 28.22 -4.51
C PHE A 71 -5.39 28.04 -3.07
N ASP A 72 -5.13 29.20 -2.47
CA ASP A 72 -4.65 29.40 -1.11
C ASP A 72 -5.64 28.82 -0.09
N SER A 73 -5.09 28.12 0.89
CA SER A 73 -5.83 27.40 1.92
C SER A 73 -6.37 28.37 2.96
N ASN A 74 -7.64 28.81 2.88
CA ASN A 74 -8.36 29.29 4.07
C ASN A 74 -9.88 29.48 4.01
N GLU A 75 -10.59 29.22 2.90
CA GLU A 75 -12.03 29.62 2.80
C GLU A 75 -13.06 28.47 2.84
N GLU A 76 -12.66 27.24 3.19
CA GLU A 76 -13.57 26.07 3.21
C GLU A 76 -13.60 25.31 4.55
N LYS A 77 -13.16 25.94 5.64
CA LYS A 77 -13.37 25.44 7.02
C LYS A 77 -14.70 25.89 7.65
N GLU A 78 -15.51 26.67 6.94
CA GLU A 78 -16.73 27.26 7.53
C GLU A 78 -18.04 26.59 7.06
N LYS A 79 -18.05 25.85 5.95
CA LYS A 79 -19.27 25.18 5.45
C LYS A 79 -19.39 23.69 5.78
N VAL A 80 -18.33 23.06 6.27
CA VAL A 80 -18.35 21.65 6.71
C VAL A 80 -18.72 21.53 8.20
N THR A 81 -18.52 22.60 8.96
CA THR A 81 -18.71 22.64 10.43
C THR A 81 -20.18 22.86 10.83
N GLU A 82 -21.01 23.37 9.93
CA GLU A 82 -22.46 23.55 10.13
C GLU A 82 -23.27 22.26 9.84
N ALA A 83 -22.71 21.31 9.08
CA ALA A 83 -23.33 20.01 8.83
C ALA A 83 -23.01 18.95 9.92
N LEU A 84 -21.97 19.18 10.73
CA LEU A 84 -21.50 18.25 11.76
C LEU A 84 -21.94 18.62 13.19
N THR A 85 -22.60 19.77 13.37
CA THR A 85 -23.15 20.22 14.67
C THR A 85 -24.61 19.79 14.90
N LEU A 86 -25.23 19.09 13.95
CA LEU A 86 -26.61 18.56 14.07
C LEU A 86 -26.69 17.09 14.56
N LEU A 87 -25.58 16.44 14.92
CA LEU A 87 -25.57 15.00 15.24
C LEU A 87 -24.92 14.64 16.59
N SER A 88 -24.88 15.54 17.56
CA SER A 88 -24.40 15.27 18.94
C SER A 88 -25.10 16.25 19.88
N GLU A 89 -25.90 15.97 20.91
CA GLU A 89 -26.30 14.82 21.77
C GLU A 89 -27.58 15.31 22.55
N PRO A 90 -28.05 14.75 23.69
CA PRO A 90 -28.47 13.39 24.06
C PRO A 90 -29.92 13.37 24.65
N VAL A 91 -30.64 12.23 24.65
CA VAL A 91 -31.66 11.94 25.68
C VAL A 91 -31.75 10.42 25.93
N ILE A 92 -31.61 10.03 27.20
CA ILE A 92 -31.70 8.68 27.76
C ILE A 92 -33.13 8.40 28.30
N GLU A 93 -33.50 7.09 28.32
CA GLU A 93 -34.60 6.40 29.03
C GLU A 93 -36.04 6.57 28.50
N GLU A 94 -36.93 5.55 28.42
CA GLU A 94 -37.02 4.25 29.11
C GLU A 94 -38.05 3.31 28.38
N THR A 95 -37.90 1.98 28.52
CA THR A 95 -38.94 0.91 28.42
C THR A 95 -39.74 0.65 27.12
N LYS A 96 -39.56 -0.54 26.50
CA LYS A 96 -40.38 -1.77 26.72
C LYS A 96 -40.13 -2.86 25.66
N LYS A 97 -40.01 -4.09 26.15
CA LYS A 97 -39.88 -5.38 25.45
C LYS A 97 -40.82 -5.55 24.25
N LYS A 98 -40.26 -5.98 23.11
CA LYS A 98 -40.91 -6.93 22.19
C LYS A 98 -39.86 -7.89 21.65
N GLU A 99 -39.99 -9.15 22.05
CA GLU A 99 -39.40 -10.31 21.38
C GLU A 99 -39.70 -10.24 19.89
N ILE A 100 -38.67 -10.30 19.06
CA ILE A 100 -38.79 -10.72 17.68
C ILE A 100 -38.07 -12.06 17.60
N GLU A 101 -38.89 -13.11 17.46
CA GLU A 101 -38.49 -14.48 17.28
C GLU A 101 -37.33 -14.61 16.28
N PHE A 102 -36.23 -15.16 16.77
CA PHE A 102 -35.26 -15.85 15.93
C PHE A 102 -36.03 -16.96 15.19
N ARG A 103 -36.35 -16.74 13.91
CA ARG A 103 -36.70 -17.82 13.00
C ARG A 103 -35.54 -18.82 13.03
N LYS A 104 -35.72 -19.95 13.72
CA LYS A 104 -34.99 -21.18 13.41
C LYS A 104 -35.28 -21.51 11.94
N PRO A 105 -34.28 -21.64 11.06
CA PRO A 105 -34.45 -22.49 9.90
C PRO A 105 -34.45 -23.93 10.42
N ALA A 106 -35.62 -24.56 10.41
CA ALA A 106 -35.72 -26.00 10.45
C ALA A 106 -35.07 -26.57 9.18
N ASP A 107 -34.29 -27.63 9.38
CA ASP A 107 -33.64 -28.51 8.41
C ASP A 107 -33.83 -28.19 6.92
N GLN A 108 -32.77 -27.65 6.34
CA GLN A 108 -32.37 -28.02 5.00
C GLN A 108 -30.91 -28.43 5.10
N ARG A 109 -30.60 -29.65 4.67
CA ARG A 109 -29.24 -30.12 4.37
C ARG A 109 -28.57 -29.05 3.50
N LYS A 110 -27.83 -28.13 4.11
CA LYS A 110 -27.09 -27.10 3.38
C LYS A 110 -25.90 -27.80 2.76
N SER A 111 -25.92 -27.82 1.43
CA SER A 111 -24.83 -28.25 0.56
C SER A 111 -23.46 -27.98 1.20
N GLU A 112 -22.57 -28.96 1.13
CA GLU A 112 -21.13 -28.81 1.42
C GLU A 112 -20.43 -27.86 0.42
N GLU A 113 -21.19 -27.14 -0.39
CA GLU A 113 -20.70 -26.27 -1.45
C GLU A 113 -20.15 -24.97 -0.86
N THR A 114 -18.88 -24.73 -1.13
CA THR A 114 -18.15 -23.52 -0.80
C THR A 114 -18.35 -22.49 -1.90
N ILE A 115 -18.26 -21.19 -1.59
CA ILE A 115 -18.28 -20.14 -2.64
C ILE A 115 -17.13 -20.30 -3.64
N TYR A 116 -16.09 -21.06 -3.27
CA TYR A 116 -14.90 -21.30 -4.06
C TYR A 116 -14.99 -22.53 -4.97
N ASP A 117 -16.03 -23.35 -4.83
CA ASP A 117 -16.19 -24.56 -5.66
C ASP A 117 -16.48 -24.22 -7.11
N ASN A 118 -17.02 -23.02 -7.35
CA ASN A 118 -17.24 -22.45 -8.67
C ASN A 118 -15.95 -21.98 -9.38
N TYR A 119 -14.79 -22.06 -8.71
CA TYR A 119 -13.52 -21.59 -9.24
C TYR A 119 -12.54 -22.74 -9.45
N GLY A 120 -12.51 -23.29 -10.65
CA GLY A 120 -11.41 -24.12 -11.13
C GLY A 120 -10.33 -23.31 -11.83
N GLU A 121 -9.34 -24.02 -12.36
CA GLU A 121 -8.22 -23.44 -13.11
C GLU A 121 -8.71 -22.68 -14.35
N LYS A 122 -9.62 -23.27 -15.13
CA LYS A 122 -10.15 -22.67 -16.36
C LYS A 122 -10.96 -21.41 -16.09
N GLU A 123 -11.76 -21.42 -15.04
CA GLU A 123 -12.59 -20.29 -14.61
C GLU A 123 -11.70 -19.12 -14.17
N LEU A 124 -10.62 -19.42 -13.44
CA LEU A 124 -9.64 -18.42 -13.05
C LEU A 124 -8.88 -17.83 -14.25
N GLU A 125 -8.50 -18.65 -15.24
CA GLU A 125 -7.89 -18.17 -16.48
C GLU A 125 -8.83 -17.25 -17.27
N GLN A 126 -10.11 -17.62 -17.37
CA GLN A 126 -11.12 -16.77 -18.01
C GLN A 126 -11.28 -15.45 -17.25
N LEU A 127 -11.25 -15.49 -15.93
CA LEU A 127 -11.30 -14.32 -15.07
C LEU A 127 -10.09 -13.39 -15.31
N PHE A 128 -8.90 -13.97 -15.42
CA PHE A 128 -7.67 -13.21 -15.68
C PHE A 128 -7.72 -12.52 -17.05
N ARG A 129 -8.23 -13.20 -18.08
CA ARG A 129 -8.44 -12.60 -19.40
C ARG A 129 -9.47 -11.47 -19.34
N LYS A 130 -10.61 -11.69 -18.66
CA LYS A 130 -11.68 -10.70 -18.50
C LYS A 130 -11.20 -9.42 -17.83
N TYR A 131 -10.44 -9.55 -16.74
CA TYR A 131 -9.94 -8.41 -15.95
C TYR A 131 -8.54 -7.94 -16.34
N LYS A 132 -7.95 -8.52 -17.40
CA LYS A 132 -6.62 -8.17 -17.93
C LYS A 132 -5.54 -8.20 -16.83
N VAL A 133 -5.55 -9.26 -16.03
CA VAL A 133 -4.56 -9.49 -14.98
C VAL A 133 -3.18 -9.61 -15.62
N LYS A 134 -2.20 -8.89 -15.09
CA LYS A 134 -0.81 -8.94 -15.57
C LYS A 134 -0.10 -10.20 -15.08
N GLN A 135 0.87 -10.70 -15.85
CA GLN A 135 1.66 -11.89 -15.47
C GLN A 135 2.37 -11.77 -14.11
N GLU A 136 2.85 -10.57 -13.75
CA GLU A 136 3.54 -10.29 -12.48
C GLU A 136 2.59 -10.09 -11.30
N TYR A 137 1.41 -10.71 -11.34
CA TYR A 137 0.50 -10.65 -10.20
C TYR A 137 1.10 -11.37 -8.98
N ARG A 138 0.67 -10.95 -7.79
CA ARG A 138 0.92 -11.67 -6.54
C ARG A 138 -0.40 -12.07 -5.89
N LYS A 139 -0.38 -13.18 -5.16
CA LYS A 139 -1.51 -13.66 -4.37
C LYS A 139 -1.43 -13.05 -2.98
N ILE A 140 -2.56 -12.60 -2.44
CA ILE A 140 -2.65 -12.12 -1.06
C ILE A 140 -3.94 -12.63 -0.42
N MET A 141 -3.96 -12.67 0.90
CA MET A 141 -5.16 -12.87 1.70
C MET A 141 -5.51 -11.56 2.40
N ILE A 142 -6.64 -10.97 2.03
CA ILE A 142 -7.17 -9.76 2.67
C ILE A 142 -7.93 -10.19 3.92
N ASP A 143 -7.54 -9.66 5.08
CA ASP A 143 -8.30 -9.86 6.31
C ASP A 143 -9.58 -9.02 6.31
N SER A 144 -9.45 -7.72 6.05
CA SER A 144 -10.60 -6.82 6.05
C SER A 144 -10.31 -5.47 5.39
N CYS A 145 -11.36 -4.84 4.88
CA CYS A 145 -11.34 -3.43 4.50
C CYS A 145 -12.76 -2.87 4.61
N ALA A 146 -12.97 -1.91 5.51
CA ALA A 146 -14.28 -1.31 5.72
C ALA A 146 -14.75 -0.50 4.50
N CYS A 147 -13.86 0.28 3.89
CA CYS A 147 -14.16 1.13 2.74
C CYS A 147 -14.70 0.34 1.54
N PHE A 148 -14.21 -0.88 1.33
CA PHE A 148 -14.62 -1.75 0.22
C PHE A 148 -15.55 -2.89 0.63
N ARG A 149 -15.94 -2.96 1.92
CA ARG A 149 -16.75 -4.04 2.49
C ARG A 149 -16.16 -5.42 2.16
N ILE A 150 -14.89 -5.60 2.48
CA ILE A 150 -14.16 -6.86 2.29
C ILE A 150 -13.96 -7.50 3.66
N ARG A 151 -14.16 -8.82 3.72
CA ARG A 151 -13.86 -9.64 4.88
C ARG A 151 -13.28 -10.97 4.40
N GLN A 152 -12.07 -11.29 4.83
CA GLN A 152 -11.42 -12.60 4.69
C GLN A 152 -11.48 -13.16 3.26
N CYS A 153 -10.89 -12.42 2.33
CA CYS A 153 -11.03 -12.66 0.90
C CYS A 153 -9.66 -12.92 0.25
N PRO A 154 -9.49 -14.04 -0.50
CA PRO A 154 -8.34 -14.24 -1.34
C PRO A 154 -8.36 -13.29 -2.53
N ALA A 155 -7.21 -12.71 -2.86
CA ALA A 155 -7.11 -11.74 -3.93
C ALA A 155 -5.81 -11.82 -4.71
N TYR A 156 -5.87 -11.38 -5.96
CA TYR A 156 -4.71 -11.16 -6.81
C TYR A 156 -4.44 -9.67 -6.91
N ILE A 157 -3.18 -9.27 -6.75
CA ILE A 157 -2.75 -7.88 -6.84
C ILE A 157 -1.66 -7.69 -7.88
N TRP A 158 -1.66 -6.54 -8.54
CA TRP A 158 -0.59 -6.13 -9.45
C TRP A 158 -0.51 -4.62 -9.56
N LYS A 159 0.72 -4.12 -9.79
CA LYS A 159 0.99 -2.68 -9.93
C LYS A 159 0.80 -2.24 -11.39
N ASN A 160 0.09 -1.13 -11.54
CA ASN A 160 0.04 -0.32 -12.74
C ASN A 160 0.75 1.01 -12.48
N LYS A 161 1.04 1.80 -13.53
CA LYS A 161 1.81 3.05 -13.40
C LYS A 161 1.27 4.04 -12.35
N LYS A 162 -0.05 4.01 -12.08
CA LYS A 162 -0.71 4.94 -11.15
C LYS A 162 -1.57 4.28 -10.08
N CYS A 163 -1.81 2.96 -10.16
CA CYS A 163 -2.75 2.28 -9.27
C CYS A 163 -2.25 0.88 -8.90
N LEU A 164 -2.57 0.45 -7.69
CA LEU A 164 -2.60 -0.96 -7.31
C LEU A 164 -3.94 -1.55 -7.75
N SER A 165 -3.91 -2.54 -8.64
CA SER A 165 -5.10 -3.27 -9.06
C SER A 165 -5.29 -4.51 -8.21
N ILE A 166 -6.52 -4.79 -7.82
CA ILE A 166 -6.89 -5.88 -6.92
C ILE A 166 -8.09 -6.61 -7.52
N LEU A 167 -7.95 -7.91 -7.72
CA LEU A 167 -9.03 -8.81 -8.12
C LEU A 167 -9.40 -9.68 -6.93
N LEU A 168 -10.59 -9.44 -6.38
CA LEU A 168 -11.16 -10.19 -5.26
C LEU A 168 -11.83 -11.46 -5.79
N ILE A 169 -11.52 -12.59 -5.15
CA ILE A 169 -12.19 -13.87 -5.40
C ILE A 169 -13.27 -14.04 -4.34
N GLU A 170 -14.51 -13.85 -4.76
CA GLU A 170 -15.72 -13.92 -3.95
C GLU A 170 -16.80 -14.65 -4.76
N GLU A 171 -18.02 -14.83 -4.27
CA GLU A 171 -19.10 -15.42 -5.08
C GLU A 171 -19.28 -14.70 -6.44
N LYS A 172 -19.17 -13.36 -6.43
CA LYS A 172 -19.05 -12.54 -7.65
C LYS A 172 -17.71 -11.81 -7.62
N PRO A 173 -16.80 -12.06 -8.59
CA PRO A 173 -15.50 -11.40 -8.60
C PRO A 173 -15.64 -9.88 -8.67
N ARG A 174 -14.94 -9.17 -7.78
CA ARG A 174 -14.88 -7.71 -7.76
C ARG A 174 -13.49 -7.23 -8.14
N PHE A 175 -13.42 -6.23 -9.01
CA PHE A 175 -12.18 -5.55 -9.37
C PHE A 175 -12.12 -4.20 -8.68
N LEU A 176 -11.02 -3.94 -7.98
CA LEU A 176 -10.74 -2.68 -7.29
C LEU A 176 -9.44 -2.07 -7.82
N SER A 177 -9.36 -0.75 -7.75
CA SER A 177 -8.18 0.01 -8.13
C SER A 177 -7.92 1.07 -7.08
N ILE A 178 -6.79 0.99 -6.41
CA ILE A 178 -6.36 1.96 -5.40
C ILE A 178 -5.27 2.83 -6.02
N PRO A 179 -5.44 4.16 -6.13
CA PRO A 179 -4.37 5.03 -6.60
C PRO A 179 -3.11 4.90 -5.73
N LEU A 180 -1.94 4.74 -6.35
CA LEU A 180 -0.67 4.59 -5.61
C LEU A 180 -0.37 5.81 -4.75
N LYS A 181 -0.84 7.00 -5.14
CA LYS A 181 -0.73 8.23 -4.34
C LYS A 181 -1.42 8.15 -2.96
N GLU A 182 -2.39 7.25 -2.81
CA GLU A 182 -3.09 7.01 -1.54
C GLU A 182 -2.38 5.95 -0.69
N ILE A 183 -1.40 5.23 -1.25
CA ILE A 183 -0.63 4.21 -0.57
C ILE A 183 0.78 4.76 -0.29
N LYS A 184 0.95 5.38 0.88
CA LYS A 184 2.21 6.01 1.26
C LYS A 184 3.18 5.03 1.95
N ASP A 185 2.65 4.20 2.82
CA ASP A 185 3.42 3.31 3.69
C ASP A 185 2.74 1.95 3.79
N ILE A 186 3.48 0.95 4.27
CA ILE A 186 2.91 -0.31 4.76
C ILE A 186 2.98 -0.30 6.29
N TYR A 187 1.82 -0.24 6.95
CA TYR A 187 1.72 -0.20 8.41
C TYR A 187 1.59 -1.59 9.02
N TYR A 188 2.21 -1.80 10.18
CA TYR A 188 2.08 -3.02 10.96
C TYR A 188 0.99 -2.94 12.02
N GLU A 189 0.04 -3.87 12.01
CA GLU A 189 -0.97 -4.01 13.06
C GLU A 189 -0.75 -5.31 13.83
N ARG A 190 -0.09 -5.18 14.99
CA ARG A 190 0.30 -6.32 15.83
C ARG A 190 -0.84 -6.75 16.75
N GLY A 191 -1.01 -8.07 16.92
CA GLY A 191 -1.83 -8.60 18.00
C GLY A 191 -3.32 -8.38 17.83
N VAL A 192 -3.80 -8.52 16.60
CA VAL A 192 -5.23 -8.51 16.31
C VAL A 192 -5.86 -9.76 16.90
N LEU A 193 -6.81 -9.57 17.82
CA LEU A 193 -7.54 -10.65 18.49
C LEU A 193 -8.39 -11.43 17.47
N VAL A 194 -8.27 -12.75 17.49
CA VAL A 194 -9.12 -13.65 16.70
C VAL A 194 -10.45 -13.80 17.42
N LYS A 195 -11.48 -13.08 16.94
CA LYS A 195 -12.80 -13.01 17.58
C LYS A 195 -13.68 -14.24 17.35
N ASN A 196 -13.51 -14.92 16.22
CA ASN A 196 -14.34 -16.05 15.82
C ASN A 196 -13.54 -17.36 15.84
N LYS A 197 -14.19 -18.44 16.28
CA LYS A 197 -13.67 -19.81 16.08
C LYS A 197 -13.52 -20.14 14.59
N ASP A 198 -14.30 -19.45 13.75
CA ASP A 198 -14.44 -19.69 12.31
C ASP A 198 -13.63 -18.69 11.46
N ASP A 199 -12.48 -18.21 11.96
CA ASP A 199 -11.58 -17.35 11.15
C ASP A 199 -11.18 -18.10 9.86
N TYR A 200 -11.45 -17.48 8.71
CA TYR A 200 -11.27 -18.02 7.35
C TYR A 200 -11.95 -19.37 7.12
N GLU A 201 -13.17 -19.58 7.62
CA GLU A 201 -13.90 -20.85 7.51
C GLU A 201 -13.99 -21.40 6.07
N GLU A 202 -14.34 -20.57 5.10
CA GLU A 202 -14.47 -20.98 3.70
C GLU A 202 -13.13 -21.45 3.10
N MET A 203 -12.00 -20.97 3.62
CA MET A 203 -10.67 -21.41 3.18
C MET A 203 -10.22 -22.73 3.81
N LYS A 204 -10.92 -23.21 4.85
CA LYS A 204 -10.64 -24.51 5.49
C LYS A 204 -11.27 -25.67 4.71
N LYS A 205 -12.29 -25.39 3.90
CA LYS A 205 -12.96 -26.37 3.06
C LYS A 205 -12.11 -26.63 1.81
N PRO A 206 -11.98 -27.89 1.35
CA PRO A 206 -11.14 -28.22 0.21
C PRO A 206 -11.72 -27.64 -1.08
N SER A 207 -10.96 -26.77 -1.75
CA SER A 207 -11.27 -26.22 -3.07
C SER A 207 -9.98 -25.88 -3.81
N TYR A 208 -10.07 -25.65 -5.12
CA TYR A 208 -8.90 -25.23 -5.91
C TYR A 208 -8.35 -23.88 -5.38
N ILE A 209 -9.21 -22.92 -5.07
CA ILE A 209 -8.81 -21.65 -4.45
C ILE A 209 -8.17 -21.88 -3.07
N ALA A 210 -8.72 -22.77 -2.24
CA ALA A 210 -8.11 -23.09 -0.95
C ALA A 210 -6.68 -23.61 -1.11
N SER A 211 -6.44 -24.50 -2.09
CA SER A 211 -5.08 -25.00 -2.35
C SER A 211 -4.09 -23.90 -2.76
N LEU A 212 -4.55 -22.90 -3.52
CA LEU A 212 -3.72 -21.78 -3.97
C LEU A 212 -3.45 -20.74 -2.88
N PHE A 213 -4.40 -20.54 -1.97
CA PHE A 213 -4.37 -19.43 -1.01
C PHE A 213 -4.09 -19.86 0.44
N SER A 214 -4.08 -21.15 0.75
CA SER A 214 -3.73 -21.66 2.08
C SER A 214 -2.38 -21.15 2.61
N PRO A 215 -1.30 -21.03 1.79
CA PRO A 215 -0.03 -20.46 2.26
C PRO A 215 -0.11 -19.00 2.72
N TYR A 216 -1.17 -18.28 2.33
CA TYR A 216 -1.39 -16.86 2.63
C TYR A 216 -2.36 -16.65 3.80
N LEU A 217 -2.83 -17.72 4.45
CA LEU A 217 -3.57 -17.61 5.71
C LEU A 217 -2.66 -17.08 6.83
N PRO A 218 -3.19 -16.36 7.81
CA PRO A 218 -2.35 -15.73 8.82
C PRO A 218 -1.71 -16.76 9.75
N ASN A 219 -0.52 -16.44 10.24
CA ASN A 219 0.06 -17.19 11.36
C ASN A 219 -0.62 -16.76 12.66
N TYR A 220 -1.07 -17.74 13.44
CA TYR A 220 -1.67 -17.52 14.75
C TYR A 220 -0.66 -17.75 15.86
N TYR A 221 -0.76 -16.96 16.93
CA TYR A 221 -0.05 -17.21 18.17
C TYR A 221 -0.99 -17.02 19.37
N GLU A 222 -0.68 -17.69 20.47
CA GLU A 222 -1.49 -17.64 21.68
C GLU A 222 -0.82 -16.74 22.72
N LYS A 223 -1.64 -15.97 23.43
CA LYS A 223 -1.23 -15.28 24.66
C LYS A 223 -2.25 -15.57 25.75
N ILE A 224 -1.76 -15.74 26.96
CA ILE A 224 -2.59 -15.85 28.16
C ILE A 224 -2.97 -14.42 28.56
N HIS A 225 -4.27 -14.15 28.64
CA HIS A 225 -4.81 -12.88 29.13
C HIS A 225 -5.93 -13.22 30.11
N GLU A 226 -5.83 -12.75 31.36
CA GLU A 226 -6.84 -13.03 32.40
C GLU A 226 -7.15 -14.54 32.53
N GLU A 227 -6.11 -15.37 32.63
CA GLU A 227 -6.21 -16.84 32.74
C GLU A 227 -6.82 -17.56 31.53
N GLN A 228 -7.22 -16.83 30.48
CA GLN A 228 -7.76 -17.40 29.25
C GLN A 228 -6.73 -17.35 28.11
N LYS A 229 -6.58 -18.48 27.41
CA LYS A 229 -5.79 -18.54 26.18
C LYS A 229 -6.57 -17.86 25.04
N ARG A 230 -6.06 -16.75 24.55
CA ARG A 230 -6.61 -16.03 23.39
C ARG A 230 -5.65 -16.16 22.20
N LYS A 231 -6.22 -16.33 21.00
CA LYS A 231 -5.48 -16.39 19.73
C LYS A 231 -5.38 -15.01 19.12
N TYR A 232 -4.21 -14.71 18.57
CA TYR A 232 -3.88 -13.44 17.94
C TYR A 232 -3.21 -13.68 16.59
N LYS A 233 -3.30 -12.69 15.71
CA LYS A 233 -2.60 -12.63 14.43
C LYS A 233 -2.03 -11.23 14.21
N ASN A 234 -1.07 -11.12 13.29
CA ASN A 234 -0.54 -9.83 12.86
C ASN A 234 -0.99 -9.54 11.43
N LEU A 235 -1.25 -8.26 11.15
CA LEU A 235 -1.72 -7.79 9.85
C LEU A 235 -0.82 -6.66 9.35
N TYR A 236 -0.88 -6.43 8.05
CA TYR A 236 -0.23 -5.31 7.36
C TYR A 236 -1.29 -4.47 6.67
N VAL A 237 -1.19 -3.15 6.77
CA VAL A 237 -2.23 -2.22 6.35
C VAL A 237 -1.69 -1.25 5.31
N ILE A 238 -2.45 -1.08 4.22
CA ILE A 238 -2.13 -0.13 3.15
C ILE A 238 -3.34 0.71 2.75
N GLY A 239 -3.06 1.90 2.20
CA GLY A 239 -4.04 2.76 1.54
C GLY A 239 -5.30 3.03 2.41
N PRO A 240 -6.53 2.82 1.89
CA PRO A 240 -7.78 3.05 2.61
C PRO A 240 -8.06 1.95 3.67
N LYS A 241 -7.08 1.71 4.55
CA LYS A 241 -7.13 0.72 5.63
C LYS A 241 -7.41 -0.70 5.14
N LEU A 242 -6.82 -1.09 4.01
CA LEU A 242 -6.87 -2.46 3.51
C LEU A 242 -5.90 -3.31 4.33
N LYS A 243 -6.44 -4.24 5.13
CA LYS A 243 -5.67 -5.12 6.01
C LYS A 243 -5.40 -6.46 5.34
N VAL A 244 -4.14 -6.87 5.34
CA VAL A 244 -3.61 -8.05 4.67
C VAL A 244 -2.89 -8.92 5.69
N THR A 245 -2.95 -10.25 5.54
CA THR A 245 -2.30 -11.19 6.47
C THR A 245 -0.77 -11.03 6.45
N ASN A 246 -0.11 -11.33 7.57
CA ASN A 246 1.35 -11.30 7.66
C ASN A 246 2.05 -12.20 6.63
N THR A 247 1.51 -13.38 6.36
CA THR A 247 2.02 -14.32 5.33
C THR A 247 1.88 -13.80 3.90
N SER A 248 1.04 -12.79 3.67
CA SER A 248 0.92 -12.10 2.39
C SER A 248 1.81 -10.86 2.28
N ALA A 249 2.48 -10.45 3.36
CA ALA A 249 3.20 -9.18 3.39
C ALA A 249 4.39 -9.16 2.44
N ARG A 250 5.14 -10.26 2.25
CA ARG A 250 6.25 -10.32 1.28
C ARG A 250 5.79 -9.93 -0.13
N ASN A 251 4.67 -10.50 -0.55
CA ASN A 251 4.04 -10.20 -1.83
C ASN A 251 3.59 -8.73 -1.96
N LEU A 252 3.26 -8.09 -0.84
CA LEU A 252 2.91 -6.68 -0.80
C LEU A 252 4.15 -5.79 -0.95
N PHE A 253 5.24 -6.12 -0.24
CA PHE A 253 6.53 -5.42 -0.35
C PHE A 253 7.13 -5.53 -1.75
N ASP A 254 7.12 -6.73 -2.34
CA ASP A 254 7.59 -7.00 -3.70
C ASP A 254 6.94 -6.09 -4.76
N ILE A 255 5.66 -5.77 -4.58
CA ILE A 255 4.90 -4.97 -5.54
C ILE A 255 5.05 -3.47 -5.27
N LEU A 256 4.95 -3.08 -4.00
CA LEU A 256 4.80 -1.67 -3.65
C LEU A 256 6.14 -0.96 -3.45
N GLU A 257 7.16 -1.65 -2.94
CA GLU A 257 8.49 -1.08 -2.65
C GLU A 257 8.40 0.15 -1.72
N LEU A 258 7.51 0.10 -0.73
CA LEU A 258 7.25 1.21 0.19
C LEU A 258 7.95 1.04 1.54
N GLU A 259 8.05 2.13 2.29
CA GLU A 259 8.56 2.12 3.64
C GLU A 259 7.66 1.28 4.57
N PHE A 260 8.30 0.55 5.48
CA PHE A 260 7.64 -0.19 6.55
C PHE A 260 7.50 0.67 7.79
N SER A 261 6.25 0.89 8.23
CA SER A 261 5.89 1.72 9.37
C SER A 261 5.31 0.85 10.50
N VAL A 262 5.69 1.16 11.74
CA VAL A 262 5.20 0.49 12.95
C VAL A 262 4.79 1.56 13.94
N GLU A 263 3.59 1.46 14.48
CA GLU A 263 3.07 2.37 15.51
C GLU A 263 3.09 1.65 16.86
N ASP A 264 4.17 1.86 17.61
CA ASP A 264 4.29 1.37 18.97
C ASP A 264 5.18 2.29 19.82
N LYS A 265 5.23 1.99 21.13
CA LYS A 265 6.02 2.77 22.10
C LYS A 265 7.51 2.84 21.75
N ILE A 266 8.04 1.85 21.02
CA ILE A 266 9.46 1.83 20.63
C ILE A 266 9.67 2.87 19.52
N MET A 267 8.79 2.90 18.54
CA MET A 267 8.87 3.85 17.42
C MET A 267 8.62 5.29 17.84
N GLU A 268 7.69 5.50 18.75
CA GLU A 268 7.33 6.84 19.27
C GLU A 268 8.38 7.41 20.24
N SER A 269 9.17 6.56 20.90
CA SER A 269 10.14 7.00 21.90
C SER A 269 11.29 7.80 21.27
N THR A 270 11.52 9.01 21.75
CA THR A 270 12.69 9.84 21.39
C THR A 270 13.97 9.39 22.07
N ARG A 271 13.87 8.53 23.09
CA ARG A 271 15.00 7.99 23.85
C ARG A 271 15.65 6.78 23.20
N ILE A 272 14.96 6.16 22.25
CA ILE A 272 15.45 4.96 21.56
C ILE A 272 16.16 5.40 20.29
N SER A 273 17.38 4.90 20.11
CA SER A 273 18.21 5.19 18.95
C SER A 273 17.51 4.83 17.62
N PRO A 274 17.63 5.67 16.58
CA PRO A 274 17.16 5.35 15.24
C PRO A 274 17.69 4.00 14.71
N TYR A 275 18.96 3.66 15.00
CA TYR A 275 19.55 2.38 14.57
C TYR A 275 18.85 1.18 15.22
N PHE A 276 18.50 1.30 16.51
CA PHE A 276 17.71 0.28 17.20
C PHE A 276 16.33 0.12 16.57
N LYS A 277 15.66 1.22 16.21
CA LYS A 277 14.37 1.18 15.52
C LYS A 277 14.47 0.46 14.17
N LEU A 278 15.52 0.70 13.39
CA LEU A 278 15.76 -0.01 12.12
C LEU A 278 15.97 -1.52 12.32
N ALA A 279 16.74 -1.91 13.33
CA ALA A 279 16.97 -3.32 13.66
C ALA A 279 15.68 -3.99 14.15
N TYR A 280 14.90 -3.30 14.99
CA TYR A 280 13.60 -3.76 15.48
C TYR A 280 12.59 -3.96 14.33
N LYS A 281 12.49 -3.00 13.39
CA LYS A 281 11.67 -3.16 12.16
C LYS A 281 12.09 -4.41 11.38
N SER A 282 13.40 -4.60 11.18
CA SER A 282 13.93 -5.76 10.46
C SER A 282 13.61 -7.08 11.18
N ASN A 283 13.64 -7.09 12.51
CA ASN A 283 13.31 -8.28 13.30
C ASN A 283 11.82 -8.63 13.21
N ILE A 284 10.92 -7.64 13.19
CA ILE A 284 9.48 -7.89 12.94
C ILE A 284 9.30 -8.57 11.58
N LEU A 285 9.93 -8.03 10.53
CA LEU A 285 9.84 -8.60 9.18
C LEU A 285 10.39 -10.03 9.12
N LEU A 286 11.47 -10.35 9.85
CA LEU A 286 12.00 -11.71 9.95
C LEU A 286 11.03 -12.64 10.68
N GLN A 287 10.47 -12.21 11.81
CA GLN A 287 9.54 -13.00 12.61
C GLN A 287 8.27 -13.37 11.83
N ASP A 288 7.75 -12.44 11.04
CA ASP A 288 6.60 -12.66 10.17
C ASP A 288 6.99 -13.31 8.81
N ARG A 289 8.27 -13.68 8.63
CA ARG A 289 8.85 -14.32 7.42
C ARG A 289 8.65 -13.51 6.14
N VAL A 290 8.57 -12.19 6.28
CA VAL A 290 8.51 -11.25 5.15
C VAL A 290 9.86 -11.20 4.45
N ILE A 291 10.92 -11.13 5.25
CA ILE A 291 12.32 -11.26 4.80
C ILE A 291 12.89 -12.59 5.31
N ASP A 292 13.90 -13.09 4.61
CA ASP A 292 14.63 -14.27 5.07
C ASP A 292 15.82 -13.90 5.98
N LEU A 293 16.51 -14.94 6.49
CA LEU A 293 17.62 -14.77 7.43
C LEU A 293 18.81 -14.05 6.79
N GLU A 294 19.04 -14.22 5.49
CA GLU A 294 20.18 -13.60 4.81
C GLU A 294 19.93 -12.11 4.61
N GLU A 295 18.73 -11.75 4.14
CA GLU A 295 18.33 -10.36 4.05
C GLU A 295 18.34 -9.67 5.42
N TYR A 296 17.90 -10.36 6.48
CA TYR A 296 18.00 -9.85 7.84
C TYR A 296 19.46 -9.59 8.26
N ARG A 297 20.35 -10.56 8.04
CA ARG A 297 21.79 -10.41 8.36
C ARG A 297 22.42 -9.24 7.61
N GLN A 298 22.07 -9.06 6.33
CA GLN A 298 22.57 -7.95 5.53
C GLN A 298 22.09 -6.61 6.09
N ARG A 299 20.80 -6.48 6.43
CA ARG A 299 20.24 -5.26 7.04
C ARG A 299 20.91 -4.94 8.38
N ILE A 300 21.07 -5.94 9.26
CA ILE A 300 21.76 -5.77 10.54
C ILE A 300 23.21 -5.33 10.33
N ARG A 301 23.94 -5.94 9.39
CA ARG A 301 25.30 -5.53 9.07
C ARG A 301 25.36 -4.07 8.63
N MET A 302 24.47 -3.64 7.73
CA MET A 302 24.39 -2.24 7.30
C MET A 302 24.14 -1.28 8.47
N ILE A 303 23.23 -1.65 9.38
CA ILE A 303 22.93 -0.86 10.57
C ILE A 303 24.17 -0.76 11.47
N VAL A 304 24.83 -1.89 11.77
CA VAL A 304 26.02 -1.90 12.63
C VAL A 304 27.18 -1.12 12.01
N THR A 305 27.38 -1.21 10.69
CA THR A 305 28.38 -0.40 9.98
C THR A 305 28.08 1.09 10.12
N ALA A 306 26.82 1.50 9.95
CA ALA A 306 26.43 2.90 10.16
C ALA A 306 26.67 3.36 11.60
N ILE A 307 26.35 2.54 12.62
CA ILE A 307 26.69 2.88 14.02
C ILE A 307 28.21 3.02 14.20
N ALA A 308 29.02 2.16 13.57
CA ALA A 308 30.47 2.24 13.68
C ALA A 308 31.05 3.52 13.07
N GLU A 309 30.44 4.01 12.00
CA GLU A 309 30.84 5.23 11.29
C GLU A 309 30.36 6.51 12.00
N ASP A 310 29.13 6.51 12.50
CA ASP A 310 28.45 7.70 13.00
C ASP A 310 28.64 7.95 14.51
N GLU A 311 28.88 6.90 15.30
CA GLU A 311 28.86 6.96 16.77
C GLU A 311 30.24 6.71 17.42
N GLU A 312 30.47 7.36 18.56
CA GLU A 312 31.66 7.15 19.38
C GLU A 312 31.74 5.74 19.98
N GLU A 313 32.92 5.36 20.49
CA GLU A 313 33.18 3.99 20.94
C GLU A 313 32.23 3.52 22.03
N TYR A 314 32.00 4.38 23.02
CA TYR A 314 31.11 4.09 24.11
C TYR A 314 29.67 3.86 23.60
N GLU A 315 29.17 4.75 22.75
CA GLU A 315 27.81 4.68 22.20
C GLU A 315 27.62 3.46 21.30
N PHE A 316 28.61 3.13 20.45
CA PHE A 316 28.62 1.91 19.66
C PHE A 316 28.46 0.67 20.54
N HIS A 317 29.33 0.51 21.54
CA HIS A 317 29.30 -0.67 22.41
C HIS A 317 27.97 -0.80 23.15
N ARG A 318 27.45 0.33 23.67
CA ARG A 318 26.14 0.38 24.33
C ARG A 318 25.01 -0.06 23.39
N LEU A 319 25.02 0.40 22.13
CA LEU A 319 23.99 0.02 21.15
C LEU A 319 24.08 -1.47 20.75
N ILE A 320 25.28 -2.00 20.57
CA ILE A 320 25.46 -3.45 20.31
C ILE A 320 24.95 -4.28 21.49
N GLU A 321 25.21 -3.87 22.73
CA GLU A 321 24.67 -4.54 23.92
C GLU A 321 23.15 -4.51 23.94
N GLN A 322 22.54 -3.36 23.65
CA GLN A 322 21.08 -3.26 23.51
C GLN A 322 20.54 -4.20 22.43
N PHE A 323 21.26 -4.40 21.31
CA PHE A 323 20.84 -5.34 20.27
C PHE A 323 20.88 -6.80 20.76
N VAL A 324 21.88 -7.17 21.57
CA VAL A 324 21.99 -8.50 22.17
C VAL A 324 20.89 -8.71 23.21
N GLU A 325 20.69 -7.76 24.13
CA GLU A 325 19.68 -7.82 25.19
C GLU A 325 18.26 -7.95 24.63
N ALA A 326 17.96 -7.19 23.57
CA ALA A 326 16.69 -7.25 22.87
C ALA A 326 16.55 -8.47 21.94
N LYS A 327 17.57 -9.35 21.88
CA LYS A 327 17.63 -10.53 21.01
C LYS A 327 17.47 -10.21 19.52
N LEU A 328 17.97 -9.04 19.11
CA LEU A 328 18.08 -8.66 17.70
C LEU A 328 19.30 -9.34 17.05
N ILE A 329 20.35 -9.57 17.83
CA ILE A 329 21.52 -10.38 17.45
C ILE A 329 21.87 -11.35 18.58
N THR A 330 22.68 -12.38 18.29
CA THR A 330 23.22 -13.25 19.35
C THR A 330 24.40 -12.57 20.05
N ALA A 331 24.75 -13.05 21.24
CA ALA A 331 25.93 -12.58 21.98
C ALA A 331 27.22 -12.74 21.15
N GLU A 332 27.39 -13.89 20.49
CA GLU A 332 28.55 -14.17 19.60
C GLU A 332 28.67 -13.13 18.46
N TYR A 333 27.55 -12.76 17.83
CA TYR A 333 27.55 -11.71 16.82
C TYR A 333 27.84 -10.33 17.42
N GLY A 334 27.36 -10.06 18.64
CA GLY A 334 27.67 -8.84 19.37
C GLY A 334 29.18 -8.69 19.63
N ASP A 335 29.82 -9.74 20.14
CA ASP A 335 31.27 -9.76 20.39
C ASP A 335 32.06 -9.59 19.09
N TYR A 336 31.67 -10.31 18.04
CA TYR A 336 32.25 -10.17 16.70
C TYR A 336 32.22 -8.71 16.21
N TYR A 337 31.09 -8.01 16.35
CA TYR A 337 30.97 -6.62 15.89
C TYR A 337 31.80 -5.65 16.74
N LYS A 338 31.89 -5.86 18.07
CA LYS A 338 32.74 -5.08 18.96
C LYS A 338 34.22 -5.23 18.61
N GLU A 339 34.68 -6.45 18.36
CA GLU A 339 36.05 -6.71 17.93
C GLU A 339 36.37 -6.07 16.58
N LYS A 340 35.43 -6.20 15.62
CA LYS A 340 35.59 -5.68 14.26
C LYS A 340 35.48 -4.18 14.13
N ARG A 341 34.95 -3.44 15.11
CA ARG A 341 34.86 -1.97 15.10
C ARG A 341 36.18 -1.29 14.72
N LYS A 342 37.29 -1.83 15.22
CA LYS A 342 38.65 -1.29 14.96
C LYS A 342 38.99 -1.31 13.47
N GLU A 343 38.48 -2.26 12.70
CA GLU A 343 38.69 -2.37 11.25
C GLU A 343 37.81 -1.40 10.45
N TYR A 344 36.62 -1.06 10.95
CA TYR A 344 35.72 -0.10 10.31
C TYR A 344 36.30 1.34 10.31
N HIS A 345 36.97 1.76 11.40
CA HIS A 345 37.67 3.05 11.44
C HIS A 345 38.92 3.10 10.55
N ILE A 346 39.68 2.00 10.45
CA ILE A 346 40.87 1.92 9.58
C ILE A 346 40.47 2.14 8.11
N THR A 347 39.35 1.56 7.67
CA THR A 347 38.90 1.68 6.27
C THR A 347 38.46 3.10 5.93
N ALA A 348 37.76 3.79 6.85
CA ALA A 348 37.33 5.17 6.66
C ALA A 348 38.49 6.18 6.71
N GLU A 349 39.45 6.01 7.64
CA GLU A 349 40.66 6.83 7.71
C GLU A 349 41.58 6.62 6.51
N GLU A 350 41.72 5.38 6.01
CA GLU A 350 42.47 5.10 4.78
C GLU A 350 41.80 5.71 3.54
N MET A 351 40.46 5.71 3.47
CA MET A 351 39.73 6.39 2.40
C MET A 351 39.92 7.91 2.46
N LEU A 352 39.84 8.52 3.65
CA LEU A 352 40.06 9.95 3.85
C LEU A 352 41.51 10.34 3.51
N LYS A 353 42.49 9.56 3.98
CA LYS A 353 43.92 9.77 3.73
C LYS A 353 44.27 9.63 2.25
N ASN A 354 43.65 8.68 1.54
CA ASN A 354 43.81 8.51 0.09
C ASN A 354 43.14 9.65 -0.72
N GLN A 355 42.07 10.26 -0.20
CA GLN A 355 41.45 11.45 -0.77
C GLN A 355 42.34 12.70 -0.60
N THR A 356 42.87 12.94 0.60
CA THR A 356 43.75 14.08 0.89
C THR A 356 45.07 14.00 0.10
N ILE A 357 45.60 12.80 -0.14
CA ILE A 357 46.79 12.59 -0.99
C ILE A 357 46.50 12.86 -2.48
N ARG A 358 45.28 12.56 -2.96
CA ARG A 358 44.86 12.91 -4.33
C ARG A 358 44.74 14.43 -4.50
N ASP A 359 44.16 15.12 -3.53
CA ASP A 359 43.97 16.57 -3.60
C ASP A 359 45.29 17.34 -3.39
N GLY A 360 46.23 16.79 -2.62
CA GLY A 360 47.57 17.34 -2.43
C GLY A 360 48.53 17.14 -3.61
N LYS A 361 48.22 16.25 -4.56
CA LYS A 361 49.00 16.03 -5.80
C LYS A 361 48.52 16.87 -6.99
N ILE A 362 47.49 17.69 -6.82
CA ILE A 362 46.94 18.60 -7.85
C ILE A 362 47.41 20.06 -7.62
N ARG A 363 48.46 20.29 -6.82
CA ARG A 363 49.10 21.61 -6.72
C ARG A 363 50.44 21.67 -7.44
#